data_AF-A0A969EJT5-F1
#
_entry.id   AF-A0A969EJT5-F1
#
_cell.length_a   1.000
_cell.length_b   1.000
_cell.length_c   1.000
_cell.angle_alpha   90.00
_cell.angle_beta   90.00
_cell.angle_gamma   90.00
#
_symmetry.space_group_name_H-M   'P 1'
#
loop_
_entity.id
_entity.type
_entity.pdbx_description
1 polymer ?
#
loop_
_entity_poly.entity_id
_entity_poly.type
_entity_poly.pdbx_seq_one_letter_code
_entity_poly.pdbx_strand_id
1 'polypeptide(L)'
;MDDLIKYEVIQKAFYGGNVVEYDFQNAKKYNLPTDVKNFNGVLLERLDKEGPAADAGLKPGDVIIRVNNTPINSKSEFEEYLAYRYPGDKISLTYLRNNKENTSQLTLVNRIGTTEIIKRKIYLSSTLEAQF
;
A
#
# COMPACT_ATOMS: atom_id res chain seq x y z
N MET A 1 23.84 21.43 21.10
CA MET A 1 24.02 20.44 20.01
C MET A 1 22.95 19.44 20.30
N ASP A 2 21.75 19.76 19.83
CA ASP A 2 20.54 19.11 20.28
C ASP A 2 20.10 18.25 19.13
N ASP A 3 20.51 16.99 19.24
CA ASP A 3 20.09 15.89 18.40
C ASP A 3 18.56 15.87 18.35
N LEU A 4 18.02 16.41 17.25
CA LEU A 4 16.63 16.27 16.86
C LEU A 4 16.40 14.80 16.54
N ILE A 5 16.06 14.02 17.57
CA ILE A 5 15.56 12.67 17.35
C ILE A 5 14.15 12.80 16.80
N LYS A 6 14.08 12.92 15.48
CA LYS A 6 12.88 12.89 14.67
C LYS A 6 12.36 11.46 14.69
N TYR A 7 11.72 11.06 15.79
CA TYR A 7 10.91 9.85 15.83
C TYR A 7 9.65 10.08 14.98
N GLU A 8 9.84 10.09 13.67
CA GLU A 8 8.77 9.87 12.72
C GLU A 8 8.19 8.50 13.06
N VAL A 9 7.02 8.50 13.70
CA VAL A 9 6.22 7.29 13.83
C VAL A 9 6.07 6.76 12.41
N ILE A 10 6.72 5.65 12.07
CA ILE A 10 6.64 5.04 10.73
C ILE A 10 5.19 4.59 10.56
N GLN A 11 4.34 5.48 10.03
CA GLN A 11 2.97 5.18 9.70
C GLN A 11 2.97 4.52 8.34
N LYS A 12 2.95 3.19 8.36
CA LYS A 12 2.80 2.39 7.14
C LYS A 12 1.51 2.79 6.44
N ALA A 13 1.62 3.14 5.17
CA ALA A 13 0.46 3.30 4.31
C ALA A 13 -0.34 2.00 4.22
N PHE A 14 -1.67 2.14 4.29
CA PHE A 14 -2.61 1.05 4.20
C PHE A 14 -3.40 1.19 2.89
N TYR A 15 -3.36 0.15 2.07
CA TYR A 15 -4.12 0.08 0.82
C TYR A 15 -5.45 -0.69 0.98
N GLY A 16 -5.68 -1.32 2.13
CA GLY A 16 -6.92 -2.05 2.39
C GLY A 16 -7.00 -3.40 1.68
N GLY A 17 -5.94 -4.22 1.78
CA GLY A 17 -5.97 -5.55 1.19
C GLY A 17 -4.83 -6.45 1.64
N ASN A 18 -4.85 -7.67 1.14
CA ASN A 18 -3.80 -8.66 1.26
C ASN A 18 -3.38 -9.12 -0.13
N VAL A 19 -2.08 -9.08 -0.39
CA VAL A 19 -1.48 -9.61 -1.61
C VAL A 19 -0.68 -10.87 -1.32
N VAL A 20 -0.71 -11.78 -2.28
CA VAL A 20 0.10 -12.98 -2.33
C VAL A 20 0.99 -12.95 -3.57
N GLU A 21 2.02 -13.76 -3.56
CA GLU A 21 2.92 -13.87 -4.71
C GLU A 21 2.17 -14.43 -5.91
N TYR A 22 2.37 -13.81 -7.09
CA TYR A 22 1.89 -14.39 -8.32
C TYR A 22 2.83 -15.54 -8.68
N ASP A 23 2.32 -16.77 -8.63
CA ASP A 23 3.02 -18.01 -8.96
C ASP A 23 2.02 -18.97 -9.60
N PHE A 24 2.50 -20.01 -10.27
CA PHE A 24 1.67 -21.06 -10.88
C PHE A 24 0.60 -21.62 -9.91
N GLN A 25 0.95 -21.86 -8.65
CA GLN A 25 0.00 -22.44 -7.69
C GLN A 25 -1.13 -21.46 -7.34
N ASN A 26 -0.80 -20.20 -7.07
CA ASN A 26 -1.80 -19.17 -6.78
C ASN A 26 -2.59 -18.83 -8.04
N ALA A 27 -1.94 -18.68 -9.18
CA ALA A 27 -2.62 -18.43 -10.45
C ALA A 27 -3.67 -19.49 -10.75
N LYS A 28 -3.33 -20.78 -10.58
CA LYS A 28 -4.29 -21.88 -10.75
C LYS A 28 -5.42 -21.84 -9.73
N LYS A 29 -5.11 -21.56 -8.46
CA LYS A 29 -6.11 -21.43 -7.38
C LYS A 29 -7.16 -20.34 -7.67
N TYR A 30 -6.71 -19.23 -8.24
CA TYR A 30 -7.56 -18.07 -8.52
C TYR A 30 -8.04 -18.00 -9.98
N ASN A 31 -7.86 -19.07 -10.77
CA ASN A 31 -8.25 -19.15 -12.20
C ASN A 31 -7.65 -18.03 -13.07
N LEU A 32 -6.38 -17.73 -12.84
CA LEU A 32 -5.61 -16.71 -13.54
C LEU A 32 -4.75 -17.33 -14.66
N PRO A 33 -4.23 -16.51 -15.59
CA PRO A 33 -3.42 -17.00 -16.71
C PRO A 33 -2.16 -17.72 -16.21
N THR A 34 -2.10 -19.03 -16.36
CA THR A 34 -0.89 -19.81 -16.06
C THR A 34 0.08 -19.85 -17.25
N ASP A 35 -0.39 -19.45 -18.45
CA ASP A 35 0.40 -19.34 -19.68
C ASP A 35 1.10 -17.98 -19.76
N VAL A 36 1.88 -17.66 -18.73
CA VAL A 36 2.70 -16.45 -18.68
C VAL A 36 4.17 -16.86 -18.75
N LYS A 37 4.96 -16.12 -19.53
CA LYS A 37 6.40 -16.40 -19.64
C LYS A 37 7.13 -16.33 -18.31
N ASN A 38 6.71 -15.39 -17.45
CA ASN A 38 7.21 -15.22 -16.10
C ASN A 38 6.04 -14.79 -15.21
N PHE A 39 5.97 -15.35 -14.00
CA PHE A 39 5.03 -14.89 -12.99
C PHE A 39 5.57 -13.63 -12.33
N ASN A 40 5.39 -12.51 -13.02
CA ASN A 40 5.78 -11.20 -12.51
C ASN A 40 4.54 -10.51 -11.96
N GLY A 41 4.60 -10.10 -10.69
CA GLY A 41 3.57 -9.30 -10.06
C GLY A 41 3.08 -9.89 -8.75
N VAL A 42 2.03 -9.28 -8.22
CA VAL A 42 1.41 -9.69 -6.97
C VAL A 42 -0.08 -9.84 -7.18
N LEU A 43 -0.62 -10.94 -6.66
CA LEU A 43 -2.03 -11.23 -6.75
C LEU A 43 -2.75 -10.64 -5.53
N LEU A 44 -3.80 -9.87 -5.78
CA LEU A 44 -4.76 -9.50 -4.75
C LEU A 44 -5.56 -10.73 -4.30
N GLU A 45 -5.22 -11.26 -3.12
CA GLU A 45 -5.98 -12.34 -2.48
C GLU A 45 -7.26 -11.79 -1.85
N ARG A 46 -7.13 -10.71 -1.09
CA ARG A 46 -8.23 -10.10 -0.34
C ARG A 46 -8.17 -8.60 -0.37
N LEU A 47 -9.33 -8.00 -0.21
CA LEU A 47 -9.54 -6.57 -0.26
C LEU A 47 -10.57 -6.20 0.80
N ASP A 48 -10.27 -5.19 1.60
CA ASP A 48 -11.22 -4.59 2.52
C ASP A 48 -12.22 -3.76 1.72
N LYS A 49 -13.51 -4.02 1.92
CA LYS A 49 -14.60 -3.33 1.18
C LYS A 49 -14.62 -1.83 1.42
N GLU A 50 -14.14 -1.40 2.57
CA GLU A 50 -14.03 0.00 2.99
C GLU A 50 -12.62 0.57 2.75
N GLY A 51 -11.74 -0.21 2.11
CA GLY A 51 -10.37 0.17 1.81
C GLY A 51 -10.23 1.00 0.53
N PRO A 52 -9.17 1.81 0.40
CA PRO A 52 -8.96 2.65 -0.77
C PRO A 52 -8.75 1.85 -2.06
N ALA A 53 -8.21 0.64 -1.98
CA ALA A 53 -8.09 -0.22 -3.15
C ALA A 53 -9.46 -0.70 -3.67
N ALA A 54 -10.44 -0.94 -2.78
CA ALA A 54 -11.81 -1.26 -3.17
C ALA A 54 -12.54 -0.07 -3.80
N ASP A 55 -12.37 1.11 -3.22
CA ASP A 55 -12.90 2.37 -3.76
C ASP A 55 -12.35 2.65 -5.17
N ALA A 56 -11.08 2.31 -5.40
CA ALA A 56 -10.43 2.37 -6.71
C ALA A 56 -10.86 1.28 -7.72
N GLY A 57 -11.82 0.42 -7.35
CA GLY A 57 -12.39 -0.60 -8.22
C GLY A 57 -11.55 -1.87 -8.39
N LEU A 58 -10.51 -2.04 -7.57
CA LEU A 58 -9.75 -3.29 -7.53
C LEU A 58 -10.61 -4.39 -6.92
N LYS A 59 -10.29 -5.63 -7.29
CA LYS A 59 -11.01 -6.83 -6.85
C LYS A 59 -10.02 -7.94 -6.54
N PRO A 60 -10.36 -8.83 -5.60
CA PRO A 60 -9.60 -10.06 -5.42
C PRO A 60 -9.57 -10.84 -6.74
N GLY A 61 -8.39 -11.33 -7.12
CA GLY A 61 -8.13 -11.90 -8.45
C GLY A 61 -7.37 -10.98 -9.40
N ASP A 62 -7.19 -9.71 -9.07
CA ASP A 62 -6.36 -8.82 -9.90
C ASP A 62 -4.86 -9.07 -9.67
N VAL A 63 -4.09 -9.13 -10.76
CA VAL A 63 -2.63 -9.27 -10.70
C VAL A 63 -1.99 -7.91 -10.92
N ILE A 64 -1.45 -7.32 -9.87
CA ILE A 64 -0.73 -6.04 -9.93
C ILE A 64 0.66 -6.30 -10.50
N ILE A 65 0.99 -5.62 -11.60
CA ILE A 65 2.28 -5.74 -12.28
C ILE A 65 3.14 -4.47 -12.16
N ARG A 66 2.53 -3.34 -11.77
CA ARG A 66 3.21 -2.06 -11.68
C ARG A 66 2.54 -1.13 -10.68
N VAL A 67 3.36 -0.37 -9.95
CA VAL A 67 2.91 0.69 -9.04
C VAL A 67 3.55 2.00 -9.49
N ASN A 68 2.73 2.99 -9.82
CA ASN A 68 3.09 4.25 -10.46
C ASN A 68 3.92 4.04 -11.73
N ASN A 69 5.25 4.12 -11.61
CA ASN A 69 6.22 3.94 -12.69
C ASN A 69 7.23 2.84 -12.38
N THR A 70 7.01 2.08 -11.31
CA THR A 70 7.89 1.02 -10.82
C THR A 70 7.25 -0.33 -11.11
N PRO A 71 7.90 -1.20 -11.92
CA PRO A 71 7.45 -2.58 -12.11
C PRO A 71 7.56 -3.35 -10.79
N ILE A 72 6.55 -4.16 -10.51
CA ILE A 72 6.52 -5.02 -9.32
C ILE A 72 6.53 -6.45 -9.82
N ASN A 73 7.50 -7.23 -9.37
CA ASN A 73 7.62 -8.64 -9.76
C ASN A 73 7.32 -9.57 -8.58
N SER A 74 7.53 -9.12 -7.35
CA SER A 74 7.33 -9.92 -6.14
C SER A 74 6.54 -9.20 -5.06
N LYS A 75 5.98 -9.99 -4.13
CA LYS A 75 5.26 -9.48 -2.95
C LYS A 75 6.11 -8.52 -2.13
N SER A 76 7.37 -8.89 -1.88
CA SER A 76 8.30 -8.08 -1.10
C SER A 76 8.53 -6.70 -1.71
N GLU A 77 8.69 -6.60 -3.04
CA GLU A 77 8.85 -5.31 -3.73
C GLU A 77 7.61 -4.43 -3.58
N PHE A 78 6.41 -5.02 -3.66
CA PHE A 78 5.16 -4.29 -3.47
C PHE A 78 5.03 -3.74 -2.03
N GLU A 79 5.28 -4.60 -1.04
CA GLU A 79 5.21 -4.21 0.36
C GLU A 79 6.28 -3.18 0.73
N GLU A 80 7.50 -3.33 0.21
CA GLU A 80 8.58 -2.37 0.38
C GLU A 80 8.23 -1.03 -0.26
N TYR A 81 7.72 -1.04 -1.50
CA TYR A 81 7.31 0.17 -2.19
C TYR A 81 6.29 0.96 -1.37
N LEU A 82 5.29 0.28 -0.80
CA LEU A 82 4.27 0.90 0.04
C LEU A 82 4.80 1.31 1.43
N ALA A 83 5.79 0.60 1.97
CA ALA A 83 6.39 0.91 3.27
C ALA A 83 7.09 2.27 3.28
N TYR A 84 7.59 2.73 2.12
CA TYR A 84 8.19 4.05 1.95
C TYR A 84 7.17 5.16 1.65
N ARG A 85 5.86 4.86 1.61
CA ARG A 85 4.81 5.83 1.32
C ARG A 85 4.05 6.26 2.56
N TYR A 86 3.54 7.48 2.50
CA TYR A 86 2.77 8.09 3.56
C TYR A 86 1.26 7.96 3.28
N PRO A 87 0.43 7.90 4.34
CA PRO A 87 -1.01 8.09 4.17
C PRO A 87 -1.28 9.47 3.52
N GLY A 88 -2.21 9.49 2.57
CA GLY A 88 -2.50 10.64 1.71
C GLY A 88 -1.78 10.61 0.35
N ASP A 89 -0.78 9.74 0.16
CA ASP A 89 -0.08 9.62 -1.12
C ASP A 89 -0.99 8.98 -2.17
N LYS A 90 -1.03 9.58 -3.36
CA LYS A 90 -1.77 9.04 -4.50
C LYS A 90 -0.86 8.12 -5.30
N ILE A 91 -1.30 6.88 -5.49
CA ILE A 91 -0.59 5.89 -6.29
C ILE A 91 -1.47 5.37 -7.42
N SER A 92 -0.85 5.06 -8.55
CA SER A 92 -1.49 4.42 -9.70
C SER A 92 -1.10 2.95 -9.73
N LEU A 93 -2.05 2.03 -9.59
CA LEU A 93 -1.80 0.60 -9.72
C LEU A 93 -2.19 0.12 -11.11
N THR A 94 -1.23 -0.46 -11.84
CA THR A 94 -1.52 -1.18 -13.08
C THR A 94 -1.68 -2.66 -12.76
N TYR A 95 -2.83 -3.22 -13.12
CA TYR A 95 -3.21 -4.60 -12.85
C TYR A 95 -3.77 -5.29 -14.09
N LEU A 96 -3.62 -6.61 -14.13
CA LEU A 96 -4.17 -7.48 -15.14
C LEU A 96 -5.49 -8.08 -14.63
N ARG A 97 -6.55 -7.89 -15.41
CA ARG A 97 -7.87 -8.52 -15.19
C ARG A 97 -8.38 -9.04 -16.53
N ASN A 98 -8.74 -10.33 -16.60
CA ASN A 98 -9.14 -10.97 -17.87
C ASN A 98 -8.12 -10.78 -19.00
N ASN A 99 -6.82 -10.89 -18.68
CA ASN A 99 -5.72 -10.70 -19.63
C ASN A 99 -5.65 -9.29 -20.26
N LYS A 100 -6.29 -8.29 -19.63
CA LYS A 100 -6.23 -6.88 -20.02
C LYS A 100 -5.59 -6.06 -18.92
N GLU A 101 -4.66 -5.20 -19.31
CA GLU A 101 -4.07 -4.20 -18.43
C GLU A 101 -5.07 -3.10 -18.15
N ASN A 102 -5.27 -2.81 -16.86
CA ASN A 102 -6.09 -1.72 -16.38
C ASN A 102 -5.25 -0.93 -15.38
N THR A 103 -5.53 0.37 -15.25
CA THR A 103 -4.87 1.21 -14.26
C THR A 103 -5.92 1.86 -13.38
N SER A 104 -5.79 1.69 -12.07
CA SER A 104 -6.63 2.31 -11.05
C SER A 104 -5.79 3.25 -10.21
N GLN A 105 -6.31 4.43 -9.91
CA GLN A 105 -5.68 5.38 -8.99
C GLN A 105 -6.32 5.23 -7.62
N LEU A 106 -5.51 5.14 -6.57
CA LEU A 106 -5.98 5.11 -5.19
C LEU A 106 -5.15 6.02 -4.30
N THR A 107 -5.76 6.47 -3.21
CA THR A 107 -5.09 7.27 -2.19
C THR A 107 -4.82 6.40 -0.99
N LEU A 108 -3.57 6.29 -0.56
CA LEU A 108 -3.19 5.50 0.59
C LEU A 108 -3.78 6.12 1.86
N VAL A 109 -4.23 5.30 2.81
CA VAL A 109 -4.78 5.77 4.09
C VAL A 109 -3.97 5.21 5.25
N ASN A 110 -4.18 5.75 6.44
CA ASN A 110 -3.63 5.21 7.68
C ASN A 110 -4.49 4.04 8.18
N ARG A 111 -4.04 3.32 9.20
CA ARG A 111 -4.77 2.22 9.86
C ARG A 111 -6.13 2.58 10.45
N ILE A 112 -6.46 3.88 10.52
CA ILE A 112 -7.75 4.41 11.02
C ILE A 112 -8.64 4.89 9.84
N GLY A 113 -8.22 4.68 8.59
CA GLY A 113 -8.93 5.14 7.39
C GLY A 113 -8.76 6.62 7.08
N THR A 114 -7.97 7.36 7.86
CA THR A 114 -7.70 8.79 7.63
C THR A 114 -6.41 8.99 6.81
N THR A 115 -6.32 10.10 6.08
CA THR A 115 -5.09 10.52 5.39
C THR A 115 -4.18 11.38 6.28
N GLU A 116 -4.53 11.54 7.56
CA GLU A 116 -3.80 12.38 8.50
C GLU A 116 -2.58 11.65 9.05
N ILE A 117 -1.41 12.31 9.00
CA ILE A 117 -0.24 11.88 9.75
C ILE A 117 -0.55 12.16 11.22
N ILE A 118 -0.71 11.12 12.04
CA ILE A 118 -0.92 11.29 13.48
C ILE A 118 0.37 11.86 14.08
N LYS A 119 0.48 13.19 14.15
CA LYS A 119 1.43 13.85 15.03
C LYS A 119 0.98 13.53 16.44
N ARG A 120 1.63 12.59 17.10
CA ARG A 120 1.52 12.45 18.55
C ARG A 120 1.93 13.82 19.11
N LYS A 121 0.96 14.62 19.58
CA LYS A 121 1.21 15.79 20.42
C LYS A 121 2.03 15.28 21.60
N ILE A 122 3.34 15.43 21.52
CA ILE A 122 4.19 15.41 22.69
C ILE A 122 3.74 16.66 23.44
N TYR A 123 2.93 16.48 24.48
CA TYR A 123 2.75 17.50 25.50
C TYR A 123 4.13 17.68 26.15
N LEU A 124 4.99 18.47 25.53
CA LEU A 124 5.97 19.24 26.27
C LEU A 124 5.11 20.15 27.14
N SER A 125 4.95 19.76 28.40
CA SER A 125 4.40 20.63 29.42
C SER A 125 5.40 21.75 29.63
N SER A 126 5.41 22.72 28.72
CA SER A 126 6.06 24.02 28.92
C SER A 126 5.14 24.86 29.80
N THR A 127 4.89 24.39 31.00
CA THR A 127 4.33 25.21 32.07
C THR A 127 5.20 24.99 33.28
N LEU A 128 6.32 25.71 33.28
CA LEU A 128 6.66 26.51 34.43
C LEU A 128 7.41 27.73 33.89
N GLU A 129 6.64 28.64 33.31
CA GLU A 129 6.94 30.05 33.51
C GLU A 129 6.89 30.28 35.03
N ALA A 130 8.03 30.18 35.68
CA ALA A 130 8.26 30.80 36.97
C ALA A 130 9.41 31.77 36.77
N GLN A 131 9.02 32.93 36.25
CA GLN A 131 9.68 34.20 36.45
C GLN A 131 9.96 34.36 37.95
N PHE A 132 11.20 34.72 38.31
CA PHE A 132 11.68 35.54 39.44
C PHE A 132 13.08 35.10 39.89
#